data_AF-A0A7L8S1H4-F1
#
_entry.id   AF-A0A7L8S1H4-F1
#
_cell.length_a   1.000
_cell.length_b   1.000
_cell.length_c   1.000
_cell.angle_alpha   90.00
_cell.angle_beta   90.00
_cell.angle_gamma   90.00
#
_symmetry.space_group_name_H-M   'P 1'
#
loop_
_entity.id
_entity.type
_entity.pdbx_description
1 polymer ?
#
loop_
_entity_poly.entity_id
_entity_poly.type
_entity_poly.pdbx_seq_one_letter_code
_entity_poly.pdbx_strand_id
1 'polypeptide(L)'
;MARRRSSLGFLGLFGRSSDLRELDAALRAVDLHPALVPEGVKLTIVNLMKDHWPEEPPSSAYPPIAQLFGYCIAGADAFAGANGGDMAVRAEQRIEIALDAEDSFDAQIILLALHAKLINPDVVERFGLSSD
;
A
#
# COMPACT_ATOMS: atom_id res chain seq x y z
N MET A 1 23.91 -9.04 -11.28
CA MET A 1 23.10 -9.05 -12.51
C MET A 1 22.58 -7.64 -12.74
N ALA A 2 22.62 -7.16 -13.99
CA ALA A 2 22.45 -5.74 -14.31
C ALA A 2 21.05 -5.20 -13.96
N ARG A 3 21.01 -4.19 -13.08
CA ARG A 3 19.82 -3.42 -12.71
C ARG A 3 19.27 -2.74 -13.97
N ARG A 4 18.08 -3.15 -14.41
CA ARG A 4 17.44 -2.57 -15.60
C ARG A 4 17.05 -1.13 -15.28
N ARG A 5 17.76 -0.17 -15.89
CA ARG A 5 17.50 1.26 -15.76
C ARG A 5 16.09 1.54 -16.30
N SER A 6 15.19 1.99 -15.43
CA SER A 6 13.87 2.50 -15.81
C SER A 6 14.04 3.56 -16.89
N SER A 7 13.53 3.29 -18.08
CA SER A 7 13.54 4.24 -19.20
C SER A 7 12.50 5.34 -18.92
N LEU A 8 12.99 6.44 -18.36
CA LEU A 8 12.36 7.76 -18.47
C LEU A 8 12.15 8.08 -19.97
N GLY A 9 10.90 8.23 -20.40
CA GLY A 9 10.58 8.83 -21.69
C GLY A 9 9.32 8.28 -22.34
N PHE A 10 8.18 8.92 -22.04
CA PHE A 10 6.90 8.87 -22.76
C PHE A 10 6.10 7.55 -22.87
N LEU A 11 6.72 6.37 -22.99
CA LEU A 11 5.98 5.09 -23.09
C LEU A 11 5.51 4.55 -21.73
N GLY A 12 6.11 4.99 -20.62
CA GLY A 12 5.72 4.59 -19.26
C GLY A 12 4.53 5.37 -18.65
N LEU A 13 4.06 6.45 -19.29
CA LEU A 13 2.95 7.23 -18.75
C LEU A 13 1.59 6.53 -18.86
N PHE A 14 1.35 5.79 -19.94
CA PHE A 14 0.07 5.11 -20.15
C PHE A 14 -0.17 3.99 -19.13
N GLY A 15 0.86 3.16 -18.86
CA GLY A 15 0.81 2.15 -17.78
C GLY A 15 0.68 2.78 -16.40
N ARG A 16 1.46 3.84 -16.11
CA ARG A 16 1.35 4.56 -14.84
C ARG A 16 -0.05 5.15 -14.60
N SER A 17 -0.71 5.61 -15.66
CA SER A 17 -2.08 6.12 -15.56
C SER A 17 -3.12 5.02 -15.33
N SER A 18 -2.91 3.81 -15.87
CA SER A 18 -3.80 2.68 -15.59
C SER A 18 -3.59 2.14 -14.18
N ASP A 19 -2.35 2.03 -13.71
CA ASP A 19 -2.04 1.53 -12.36
C ASP A 19 -2.59 2.45 -11.29
N LEU A 20 -2.48 3.76 -11.49
CA LEU A 20 -3.06 4.73 -10.57
C LEU A 20 -4.58 4.62 -10.53
N ARG A 21 -5.24 4.29 -11.66
CA ARG A 21 -6.69 4.07 -11.68
C ARG A 21 -7.09 2.78 -10.98
N GLU A 22 -6.33 1.71 -11.17
CA GLU A 22 -6.54 0.44 -10.47
C GLU A 22 -6.32 0.60 -8.96
N LEU A 23 -5.25 1.29 -8.56
CA LEU A 23 -5.00 1.63 -7.15
C LEU A 23 -6.11 2.52 -6.59
N ASP A 24 -6.49 3.60 -7.28
CA ASP A 24 -7.58 4.48 -6.85
C ASP A 24 -8.92 3.73 -6.73
N ALA A 25 -9.19 2.75 -7.60
CA ALA A 25 -10.38 1.90 -7.51
C ALA A 25 -10.31 0.97 -6.29
N ALA A 26 -9.16 0.33 -6.07
CA ALA A 26 -8.93 -0.55 -4.92
C ALA A 26 -9.01 0.21 -3.59
N LEU A 27 -8.47 1.43 -3.51
CA LEU A 27 -8.55 2.30 -2.33
C LEU A 27 -10.01 2.66 -2.02
N ARG A 28 -10.80 3.05 -3.04
CA ARG A 28 -12.25 3.30 -2.85
C ARG A 28 -12.99 2.05 -2.37
N ALA A 29 -12.61 0.87 -2.86
CA ALA A 29 -13.25 -0.38 -2.49
C ALA A 29 -13.01 -0.76 -1.02
N VAL A 30 -12.04 -0.15 -0.35
CA VAL A 30 -11.76 -0.34 1.09
C VAL A 30 -12.16 0.88 1.95
N ASP A 31 -13.07 1.71 1.44
CA ASP A 31 -13.56 2.94 2.07
C ASP A 31 -12.49 4.03 2.30
N LEU A 32 -11.37 3.97 1.56
CA LEU A 32 -10.35 5.02 1.56
C LEU A 32 -10.49 5.90 0.31
N HIS A 33 -11.00 7.12 0.47
CA HIS A 33 -11.13 8.04 -0.65
C HIS A 33 -9.74 8.45 -1.21
N PRO A 34 -9.44 8.23 -2.52
CA PRO A 34 -8.09 8.44 -3.05
C PRO A 34 -7.55 9.86 -2.96
N ALA A 35 -8.42 10.87 -2.85
CA ALA A 35 -7.99 12.27 -2.64
C ALA A 35 -7.37 12.53 -1.25
N LEU A 36 -7.56 11.62 -0.29
CA LEU A 36 -6.90 11.66 1.01
C LEU A 36 -5.46 11.14 0.95
N VAL A 37 -5.08 10.47 -0.16
CA VAL A 37 -3.75 9.93 -0.36
C VAL A 37 -2.96 10.87 -1.30
N PRO A 38 -1.83 11.44 -0.85
CA PRO A 38 -1.00 12.28 -1.70
C PRO A 38 -0.56 11.54 -2.98
N GLU A 39 -0.57 12.23 -4.11
CA GLU A 39 -0.23 11.63 -5.41
C GLU A 39 1.17 11.00 -5.41
N GLY A 40 2.14 11.63 -4.73
CA GLY A 40 3.48 11.07 -4.56
C GLY A 40 3.50 9.73 -3.85
N VAL A 41 2.61 9.51 -2.87
CA VAL A 41 2.49 8.24 -2.15
C VAL A 41 1.89 7.17 -3.05
N LYS A 42 0.83 7.48 -3.81
CA LYS A 42 0.24 6.54 -4.78
C LYS A 42 1.24 6.12 -5.85
N LEU A 43 2.04 7.06 -6.34
CA LEU A 43 3.12 6.78 -7.29
C LEU A 43 4.19 5.88 -6.70
N THR A 44 4.57 6.09 -5.43
CA THR A 44 5.51 5.19 -4.74
C THR A 44 4.91 3.79 -4.59
N ILE A 45 3.65 3.65 -4.19
CA ILE A 45 2.98 2.34 -4.11
C ILE A 45 3.03 1.61 -5.45
N VAL A 46 2.65 2.28 -6.55
CA VAL A 46 2.68 1.68 -7.90
C VAL A 46 4.11 1.29 -8.30
N ASN A 47 5.12 2.10 -7.98
CA ASN A 47 6.51 1.75 -8.28
C ASN A 47 6.96 0.52 -7.49
N LEU A 48 6.63 0.44 -6.20
CA LEU A 48 6.93 -0.72 -5.36
C LEU A 48 6.24 -1.98 -5.88
N MET A 49 4.99 -1.88 -6.36
CA MET A 49 4.31 -2.99 -7.03
C MET A 49 5.07 -3.45 -8.29
N LYS A 50 5.50 -2.53 -9.16
CA LYS A 50 6.28 -2.90 -10.36
C LYS A 50 7.65 -3.51 -10.03
N ASP A 51 8.24 -3.15 -8.89
CA ASP A 51 9.49 -3.78 -8.43
C ASP A 51 9.24 -5.19 -7.86
N HIS A 52 8.04 -5.44 -7.30
CA HIS A 52 7.66 -6.74 -6.73
C HIS A 52 7.24 -7.75 -7.81
N TRP A 53 6.56 -7.32 -8.87
CA TRP A 53 6.13 -8.20 -9.96
C TRP A 53 7.16 -8.23 -11.11
N PRO A 54 7.54 -9.40 -11.63
CA PRO A 54 8.46 -9.50 -12.78
C PRO A 54 7.90 -8.88 -14.07
N GLU A 55 6.57 -8.83 -14.19
CA GLU A 55 5.81 -8.25 -15.29
C GLU A 55 4.85 -7.17 -14.74
N GLU A 56 3.89 -6.71 -15.55
CA GLU A 56 2.88 -5.76 -15.08
C GLU A 56 2.02 -6.40 -13.97
N PRO A 57 1.78 -5.69 -12.84
CA PRO A 57 0.93 -6.22 -11.77
C PRO A 57 -0.48 -6.54 -12.32
N PRO A 58 -1.03 -7.74 -12.07
CA PRO A 58 -2.39 -8.05 -12.48
C PRO A 58 -3.40 -7.23 -11.66
N SER A 59 -4.60 -6.95 -12.18
CA SER A 59 -5.64 -6.20 -11.44
C SER A 59 -5.99 -6.81 -10.08
N SER A 60 -5.78 -8.12 -9.89
CA SER A 60 -5.96 -8.80 -8.60
C SER A 60 -4.90 -8.45 -7.54
N ALA A 61 -3.82 -7.78 -7.91
CA ALA A 61 -2.73 -7.38 -7.01
C ALA A 61 -3.06 -6.11 -6.20
N TYR A 62 -3.93 -5.23 -6.71
CA TYR A 62 -4.24 -3.95 -6.06
C TYR A 62 -5.12 -4.07 -4.80
N PRO A 63 -6.17 -4.92 -4.75
CA PRO A 63 -7.03 -5.01 -3.56
C PRO A 63 -6.29 -5.41 -2.27
N PRO A 64 -5.35 -6.38 -2.26
CA PRO A 64 -4.55 -6.64 -1.06
C PRO A 64 -3.72 -5.43 -0.63
N ILE A 65 -3.15 -4.67 -1.56
CA ILE A 65 -2.35 -3.47 -1.23
C ILE A 65 -3.23 -2.37 -0.64
N ALA A 66 -4.40 -2.14 -1.25
CA ALA A 66 -5.37 -1.20 -0.70
C ALA A 66 -5.87 -1.63 0.68
N GLN A 67 -6.10 -2.92 0.93
CA GLN A 67 -6.49 -3.42 2.26
C GLN A 67 -5.44 -3.07 3.32
N LEU A 68 -4.17 -3.42 3.09
CA LEU A 68 -3.10 -3.16 4.05
C LEU A 68 -2.92 -1.66 4.29
N PHE A 69 -2.78 -0.89 3.21
CA PHE A 69 -2.56 0.56 3.29
C PHE A 69 -3.76 1.30 3.87
N GLY A 70 -4.98 0.88 3.51
CA GLY A 70 -6.23 1.41 4.04
C GLY A 70 -6.38 1.15 5.53
N TYR A 71 -6.03 -0.05 6.01
CA TYR A 71 -5.99 -0.36 7.44
C TYR A 71 -4.99 0.53 8.19
N CYS A 72 -3.78 0.71 7.64
CA CYS A 72 -2.78 1.60 8.22
C CYS A 72 -3.29 3.04 8.39
N ILE A 73 -4.08 3.56 7.44
CA ILE A 73 -4.59 4.95 7.49
C ILE A 73 -5.83 5.06 8.37
N ALA A 74 -6.77 4.13 8.27
CA ALA A 74 -8.04 4.22 8.97
C ALA A 74 -7.93 3.82 10.46
N GLY A 75 -7.06 2.86 10.78
CA GLY A 75 -7.00 2.23 12.09
C GLY A 75 -8.01 1.08 12.24
N ALA A 76 -7.84 0.29 13.31
CA ALA A 76 -8.52 -1.00 13.47
C ALA A 76 -10.05 -0.86 13.45
N ASP A 77 -10.61 0.01 14.30
CA ASP A 77 -12.05 0.13 14.50
C ASP A 77 -12.76 0.70 13.26
N ALA A 78 -12.23 1.79 12.70
CA ALA A 78 -12.81 2.42 11.52
C ALA A 78 -12.73 1.49 10.30
N PHE A 79 -11.60 0.81 10.10
CA PHE A 79 -11.43 -0.12 9.00
C PHE A 79 -12.36 -1.33 9.12
N ALA A 80 -12.47 -1.93 10.32
CA ALA A 80 -13.35 -3.07 10.56
C ALA A 80 -14.84 -2.68 10.43
N GLY A 81 -15.22 -1.47 10.84
CA GLY A 81 -16.58 -0.96 10.69
C GLY A 81 -17.02 -0.80 9.23
N ALA A 82 -16.12 -0.37 8.34
CA ALA A 82 -16.42 -0.17 6.92
C ALA A 82 -16.25 -1.46 6.09
N ASN A 83 -15.25 -2.29 6.40
CA ASN A 83 -14.83 -3.41 5.54
C ASN A 83 -15.10 -4.80 6.14
N GLY A 84 -15.51 -4.86 7.40
CA GLY A 84 -15.73 -6.10 8.14
C GLY A 84 -14.48 -6.63 8.86
N GLY A 85 -14.70 -7.37 9.95
CA GLY A 85 -13.64 -7.88 10.82
C GLY A 85 -12.66 -8.82 10.12
N ASP A 86 -13.13 -9.66 9.19
CA ASP A 86 -12.25 -10.60 8.46
C ASP A 86 -11.18 -9.88 7.62
N MET A 87 -11.51 -8.70 7.07
CA MET A 87 -10.54 -7.91 6.32
C MET A 87 -9.54 -7.22 7.25
N ALA A 88 -10.00 -6.73 8.40
CA ALA A 88 -9.11 -6.16 9.41
C ALA A 88 -8.12 -7.21 9.93
N VAL A 89 -8.59 -8.41 10.32
CA VAL A 89 -7.73 -9.50 10.80
C VAL A 89 -6.67 -9.90 9.78
N ARG A 90 -7.01 -9.95 8.49
CA ARG A 90 -6.02 -10.22 7.43
C ARG A 90 -4.97 -9.11 7.31
N ALA A 91 -5.36 -7.85 7.46
CA ALA A 91 -4.41 -6.74 7.46
C ALA A 91 -3.49 -6.81 8.69
N GLU A 92 -4.05 -7.06 9.87
CA GLU A 92 -3.29 -7.26 11.12
C GLU A 92 -2.26 -8.39 10.98
N GLN A 93 -2.66 -9.56 10.47
CA GLN A 93 -1.76 -10.69 10.23
C GLN A 93 -0.60 -10.34 9.29
N ARG A 94 -0.86 -9.52 8.26
CA ARG A 94 0.19 -9.08 7.33
C ARG A 94 1.16 -8.10 7.97
N ILE A 95 0.68 -7.22 8.85
CA ILE A 95 1.55 -6.33 9.62
C ILE A 95 2.46 -7.16 10.53
N GLU A 96 1.92 -8.12 11.27
CA GLU A 96 2.71 -9.02 12.13
C GLU A 96 3.80 -9.77 11.33
N ILE A 97 3.46 -10.33 10.16
CA ILE A 97 4.45 -10.99 9.29
C ILE A 97 5.51 -9.99 8.79
N ALA A 98 5.11 -8.75 8.49
CA ALA A 98 6.04 -7.73 8.02
C ALA A 98 7.01 -7.25 9.11
N LEU A 99 6.63 -7.31 10.38
CA LEU A 99 7.53 -7.02 11.50
C LEU A 99 8.70 -8.01 11.57
N ASP A 100 8.47 -9.28 11.22
CA ASP A 100 9.52 -10.30 11.16
C ASP A 100 10.34 -10.25 9.87
N ALA A 101 9.90 -9.48 8.86
CA ALA A 101 10.51 -9.41 7.54
C ALA A 101 10.59 -7.95 7.05
N GLU A 102 11.54 -7.20 7.60
CA GLU A 102 11.71 -5.74 7.41
C GLU A 102 11.87 -5.31 5.94
N ASP A 103 12.44 -6.17 5.08
CA ASP A 103 12.61 -5.90 3.64
C ASP A 103 11.41 -6.37 2.78
N SER A 104 10.37 -6.94 3.40
CA SER A 104 9.19 -7.44 2.69
C SER A 104 8.44 -6.31 2.00
N PHE A 105 7.69 -6.67 0.95
CA PHE A 105 6.88 -5.70 0.24
C PHE A 105 5.82 -5.04 1.15
N ASP A 106 5.23 -5.81 2.08
CA ASP A 106 4.29 -5.29 3.07
C ASP A 106 4.98 -4.31 4.05
N ALA A 107 6.19 -4.61 4.52
CA ALA A 107 6.98 -3.70 5.35
C ALA A 107 7.25 -2.37 4.63
N GLN A 108 7.57 -2.40 3.34
CA GLN A 108 7.78 -1.19 2.54
C GLN A 108 6.51 -0.34 2.39
N ILE A 109 5.33 -0.97 2.28
CA ILE A 109 4.04 -0.26 2.26
C ILE A 109 3.74 0.39 3.62
N ILE A 110 3.99 -0.32 4.72
CA ILE A 110 3.79 0.19 6.08
C ILE A 110 4.74 1.36 6.37
N LEU A 111 6.02 1.20 6.04
CA LEU A 111 7.04 2.23 6.20
C LEU A 111 6.72 3.48 5.37
N LEU A 112 6.19 3.31 4.15
CA LEU A 112 5.70 4.42 3.34
C LEU A 112 4.56 5.19 4.04
N ALA A 113 3.58 4.50 4.63
CA ALA A 113 2.49 5.14 5.37
C ALA A 113 3.02 5.91 6.59
N LEU A 114 4.02 5.35 7.29
CA LEU A 114 4.68 5.96 8.44
C LEU A 114 5.47 7.22 8.06
N HIS A 115 6.37 7.14 7.07
CA HIS A 115 7.15 8.30 6.60
C HIS A 115 6.29 9.40 5.97
N ALA A 116 5.20 9.03 5.29
CA ALA A 116 4.25 9.99 4.77
C ALA A 116 3.38 10.65 5.85
N LYS A 117 3.50 10.22 7.11
CA LYS A 117 2.69 10.66 8.26
C LYS A 117 1.19 10.46 8.03
N LEU A 118 0.84 9.38 7.33
CA LEU A 118 -0.54 8.99 7.03
C LEU A 118 -1.05 7.89 7.95
N ILE A 119 -0.13 7.14 8.58
CA ILE A 119 -0.50 6.03 9.46
C ILE A 119 -1.27 6.54 10.69
N ASN A 120 -2.32 5.82 11.06
CA ASN A 120 -3.10 6.09 12.26
C ASN A 120 -2.25 5.81 13.51
N PRO A 121 -2.20 6.72 14.50
CA PRO A 121 -1.47 6.51 15.76
C PRO A 121 -1.80 5.20 16.48
N ASP A 122 -3.05 4.75 16.45
CA ASP A 122 -3.47 3.51 17.12
C ASP A 122 -2.81 2.28 16.49
N VAL A 123 -2.55 2.31 15.18
CA VAL A 123 -1.81 1.24 14.47
C VAL A 123 -0.34 1.27 14.88
N VAL A 124 0.25 2.46 15.01
CA VAL A 124 1.63 2.62 15.47
C VAL A 124 1.81 2.06 16.88
N GLU A 125 0.93 2.45 17.81
CA GLU A 125 0.98 1.97 19.20
C GLU A 125 0.75 0.45 19.28
N ARG A 126 -0.25 -0.06 18.56
CA ARG A 126 -0.62 -1.47 18.60
C ARG A 126 0.48 -2.41 18.11
N PHE A 127 1.21 -2.02 17.07
CA PHE A 127 2.22 -2.85 16.43
C PHE A 127 3.66 -2.39 16.74
N GLY A 128 3.84 -1.36 17.57
CA GLY A 128 5.17 -0.85 17.94
C GLY A 128 5.98 -0.31 16.75
N LEU A 129 5.33 0.30 15.76
CA LEU A 129 5.98 0.73 14.52
C LEU A 129 6.89 1.95 14.74
N SER A 130 8.07 1.95 14.13
CA SER A 130 8.98 3.10 14.12
C SER A 130 9.68 3.25 12.76
N SER A 131 10.17 4.46 12.48
CA SER A 131 10.88 4.81 11.24
C SER A 131 12.28 5.35 11.50
N ASP A 132 12.81 5.10 12.70
CA ASP A 132 14.09 5.62 13.19
C ASP A 132 15.27 4.75 12.76
#